data_AF-A0A5N9H6H8-F1
#
_entry.id   AF-A0A5N9H6H8-F1
#
_cell.length_a   1.000
_cell.length_b   1.000
_cell.length_c   1.000
_cell.angle_alpha   90.00
_cell.angle_beta   90.00
_cell.angle_gamma   90.00
#
_symmetry.space_group_name_H-M   'P 1'
#
loop_
_entity.id
_entity.type
_entity.pdbx_description
1 polymer ?
#
loop_
_entity_poly.entity_id
_entity_poly.type
_entity_poly.pdbx_seq_one_letter_code
_entity_poly.pdbx_strand_id
1 'polypeptide(L)'
;AILFMIPHDTITGNVIISDISPDSPAAMSGLTPGDHIVSTDGKMIESTSDLIQSITFNAGSAMEWIISRDGSPVTILITPRVDPPEGQGATGIRIELADAVTTKEFHPPWTALALGVTSTWDMLVLIKQEISRWISGTANPEFSGPIGIAQITGEITTQGGARGWLMLSILISINLAILNILPIPMLDGGRLLFVIIEWVRRGKRIPAEKEGLVHIIGFAALIGLVILVSANDINRLLQGGSLLGG
;
A
#
# COMPACT_ATOMS: atom_id res chain seq x y z
N ALA A 1 15.70 -5.30 2.31
CA ALA A 1 17.02 -5.52 2.94
C ALA A 1 17.99 -4.39 2.64
N ILE A 2 18.49 -4.23 1.41
CA ILE A 2 19.48 -3.19 1.06
C ILE A 2 19.05 -1.78 1.50
N LEU A 3 17.75 -1.44 1.31
CA LEU A 3 17.20 -0.16 1.74
C LEU A 3 17.39 0.12 3.25
N PHE A 4 17.25 -0.90 4.09
CA PHE A 4 17.40 -0.79 5.56
C PHE A 4 18.87 -0.77 6.02
N MET A 5 19.80 -1.14 5.14
CA MET A 5 21.24 -1.12 5.43
C MET A 5 21.89 0.23 5.12
N ILE A 6 21.24 1.04 4.27
CA ILE A 6 21.72 2.37 3.91
C ILE A 6 21.22 3.36 4.96
N PRO A 7 22.10 4.23 5.50
CA PRO A 7 21.68 5.28 6.42
C PRO A 7 20.57 6.12 5.80
N HIS A 8 19.46 6.20 6.51
CA HIS A 8 18.32 6.99 6.08
C HIS A 8 17.76 7.80 7.23
N ASP A 9 17.26 8.98 6.88
CA ASP A 9 16.59 9.84 7.83
C ASP A 9 15.21 9.24 8.14
N THR A 10 14.94 9.02 9.41
CA THR A 10 13.63 8.69 9.98
C THR A 10 13.21 9.83 10.90
N ILE A 11 11.98 10.30 10.72
CA ILE A 11 11.41 11.36 11.53
C ILE A 11 10.54 10.68 12.58
N THR A 12 11.00 10.74 13.83
CA THR A 12 10.27 10.21 14.97
C THR A 12 9.83 11.36 15.87
N GLY A 13 8.77 11.14 16.64
CA GLY A 13 8.20 12.16 17.52
C GLY A 13 6.87 11.72 18.10
N ASN A 14 6.31 12.59 18.92
CA ASN A 14 5.03 12.35 19.55
C ASN A 14 3.92 12.57 18.52
N VAL A 15 3.12 11.54 18.24
CA VAL A 15 2.01 11.64 17.27
C VAL A 15 0.79 12.19 17.99
N ILE A 16 0.50 13.47 17.76
CA ILE A 16 -0.58 14.19 18.44
C ILE A 16 -1.75 14.40 17.49
N ILE A 17 -2.97 14.19 17.99
CA ILE A 17 -4.19 14.51 17.24
C ILE A 17 -4.36 16.04 17.22
N SER A 18 -4.28 16.65 16.04
CA SER A 18 -4.48 18.09 15.87
C SER A 18 -5.93 18.47 15.64
N ASP A 19 -6.70 17.61 14.98
CA ASP A 19 -8.11 17.85 14.68
C ASP A 19 -8.88 16.53 14.47
N ILE A 20 -10.20 16.56 14.65
CA ILE A 20 -11.08 15.41 14.48
C ILE A 20 -12.28 15.81 13.63
N SER A 21 -12.51 15.05 12.55
CA SER A 21 -13.66 15.25 11.68
C SER A 21 -14.96 14.89 12.40
N PRO A 22 -16.05 15.65 12.20
CA PRO A 22 -17.36 15.30 12.73
C PRO A 22 -17.85 13.97 12.16
N ASP A 23 -18.67 13.25 12.92
CA ASP A 23 -19.26 11.95 12.55
C ASP A 23 -18.22 10.87 12.14
N SER A 24 -17.00 10.99 12.65
CA SER A 24 -15.91 10.05 12.38
C SER A 24 -15.78 8.96 13.45
N PRO A 25 -15.10 7.84 13.14
CA PRO A 25 -14.75 6.83 14.14
C PRO A 25 -14.02 7.41 15.35
N ALA A 26 -13.14 8.39 15.14
CA ALA A 26 -12.42 9.05 16.22
C ALA A 26 -13.32 9.92 17.10
N ALA A 27 -14.28 10.63 16.51
CA ALA A 27 -15.26 11.39 17.28
C ALA A 27 -16.15 10.47 18.13
N MET A 28 -16.56 9.33 17.58
CA MET A 28 -17.39 8.35 18.29
C MET A 28 -16.63 7.58 19.38
N SER A 29 -15.30 7.41 19.23
CA SER A 29 -14.47 6.70 20.20
C SER A 29 -14.03 7.57 21.39
N GLY A 30 -14.37 8.87 21.39
CA GLY A 30 -14.05 9.79 22.48
C GLY A 30 -12.61 10.31 22.45
N LEU A 31 -11.94 10.24 21.29
CA LEU A 31 -10.68 10.94 21.06
C LEU A 31 -10.91 12.45 21.09
N THR A 32 -9.89 13.19 21.52
CA THR A 32 -9.90 14.65 21.58
C THR A 32 -8.63 15.22 20.95
N PRO A 33 -8.70 16.40 20.30
CA PRO A 33 -7.50 17.11 19.90
C PRO A 33 -6.57 17.34 21.10
N GLY A 34 -5.26 17.13 20.91
CA GLY A 34 -4.24 17.14 21.95
C GLY A 34 -3.87 15.76 22.50
N ASP A 35 -4.63 14.71 22.19
CA ASP A 35 -4.28 13.35 22.58
C ASP A 35 -2.99 12.90 21.88
N HIS A 36 -2.04 12.38 22.66
CA HIS A 36 -0.82 11.75 22.15
C HIS A 36 -1.04 10.25 21.99
N ILE A 37 -0.88 9.72 20.78
CA ILE A 37 -1.03 8.30 20.49
C ILE A 37 0.27 7.57 20.83
N VAL A 38 0.23 6.71 21.85
CA VAL A 38 1.40 5.98 22.37
C VAL A 38 1.55 4.63 21.67
N SER A 39 0.47 3.86 21.57
CA SER A 39 0.51 2.55 20.93
C SER A 39 -0.84 2.15 20.31
N THR A 40 -0.79 1.25 19.34
CA THR A 40 -1.95 0.61 18.71
C THR A 40 -1.76 -0.91 18.71
N ASP A 41 -2.71 -1.67 19.25
CA ASP A 41 -2.67 -3.14 19.35
C ASP A 41 -1.35 -3.66 19.94
N GLY A 42 -0.83 -2.95 20.94
CA GLY A 42 0.44 -3.27 21.61
C GLY A 42 1.71 -2.87 20.84
N LYS A 43 1.61 -2.30 19.64
CA LYS A 43 2.74 -1.75 18.88
C LYS A 43 2.93 -0.27 19.20
N MET A 44 4.14 0.12 19.63
CA MET A 44 4.48 1.53 19.85
C MET A 44 4.39 2.34 18.55
N ILE A 45 3.90 3.56 18.68
CA ILE A 45 3.80 4.53 17.60
C ILE A 45 4.82 5.63 17.85
N GLU A 46 5.86 5.68 17.01
CA GLU A 46 6.95 6.65 17.13
C GLU A 46 6.97 7.63 15.95
N SER A 47 6.15 7.39 14.93
CA SER A 47 6.05 8.23 13.74
C SER A 47 4.63 8.26 13.19
N THR A 48 4.33 9.29 12.39
CA THR A 48 3.06 9.36 11.66
C THR A 48 2.90 8.17 10.70
N SER A 49 4.00 7.71 10.10
CA SER A 49 4.03 6.55 9.20
C SER A 49 3.60 5.27 9.91
N ASP A 50 4.04 5.03 11.16
CA ASP A 50 3.66 3.84 11.93
C ASP A 50 2.15 3.81 12.19
N LEU A 51 1.58 4.95 12.57
CA LEU A 51 0.15 5.08 12.83
C LEU A 51 -0.66 4.88 11.56
N ILE A 52 -0.28 5.53 10.46
CA ILE A 52 -0.95 5.38 9.16
C ILE A 52 -0.90 3.92 8.71
N GLN A 53 0.25 3.26 8.83
CA GLN A 53 0.40 1.85 8.47
C GLN A 53 -0.51 0.97 9.32
N SER A 54 -0.53 1.17 10.64
CA SER A 54 -1.38 0.42 11.57
C SER A 54 -2.86 0.58 11.25
N ILE A 55 -3.31 1.83 11.02
CA ILE A 55 -4.68 2.13 10.62
C ILE A 55 -5.06 1.45 9.31
N THR A 56 -4.17 1.51 8.32
CA THR A 56 -4.43 0.97 6.98
C THR A 56 -4.53 -0.55 7.03
N PHE A 57 -3.63 -1.22 7.76
CA PHE A 57 -3.62 -2.68 7.89
C PHE A 57 -4.86 -3.22 8.60
N ASN A 58 -5.39 -2.46 9.55
CA ASN A 58 -6.55 -2.83 10.35
C ASN A 58 -7.86 -2.16 9.88
N ALA A 59 -7.91 -1.66 8.65
CA ALA A 59 -9.12 -1.05 8.11
C ALA A 59 -10.33 -2.00 8.21
N GLY A 60 -11.43 -1.52 8.78
CA GLY A 60 -12.64 -2.30 9.02
C GLY A 60 -12.61 -3.23 10.25
N SER A 61 -11.49 -3.26 10.98
CA SER A 61 -11.34 -4.06 12.22
C SER A 61 -11.14 -3.14 13.43
N ALA A 62 -11.70 -3.53 14.58
CA ALA A 62 -11.50 -2.78 15.80
C ALA A 62 -10.04 -2.87 16.25
N MET A 63 -9.46 -1.72 16.60
CA MET A 63 -8.11 -1.58 17.16
C MET A 63 -8.20 -1.04 18.58
N GLU A 64 -7.29 -1.48 19.43
CA GLU A 64 -7.05 -0.91 20.75
C GLU A 64 -5.92 0.11 20.69
N TRP A 65 -6.22 1.35 21.06
CA TRP A 65 -5.24 2.43 21.12
C TRP A 65 -4.97 2.79 22.56
N ILE A 66 -3.70 2.94 22.91
CA ILE A 66 -3.28 3.56 24.16
C ILE A 66 -2.85 4.98 23.81
N ILE A 67 -3.56 5.95 24.36
CA ILE A 67 -3.23 7.37 24.24
C ILE A 67 -2.74 7.90 25.59
N SER A 68 -1.97 8.99 25.57
CA SER A 68 -1.66 9.80 26.73
C SER A 68 -2.47 11.09 26.66
N ARG A 69 -3.38 11.27 27.62
CA ARG A 69 -4.19 12.48 27.79
C ARG A 69 -3.82 13.10 29.13
N ASP A 70 -3.33 14.34 29.12
CA ASP A 70 -2.83 15.04 30.30
C ASP A 70 -1.80 14.22 31.11
N GLY A 71 -0.98 13.41 30.42
CA GLY A 71 0.03 12.55 31.04
C GLY A 71 -0.49 11.23 31.63
N SER A 72 -1.79 10.94 31.54
CA SER A 72 -2.38 9.67 31.97
C SER A 72 -2.69 8.77 30.76
N PRO A 73 -2.39 7.46 30.85
CA PRO A 73 -2.74 6.52 29.79
C PRO A 73 -4.25 6.28 29.76
N VAL A 74 -4.86 6.39 28.58
CA VAL A 74 -6.26 6.08 28.33
C VAL A 74 -6.35 5.08 27.18
N THR A 75 -7.12 4.02 27.37
CA THR A 75 -7.38 3.02 26.33
C THR A 75 -8.63 3.39 25.55
N ILE A 76 -8.52 3.42 24.22
CA ILE A 76 -9.59 3.77 23.29
C ILE A 76 -9.76 2.63 22.28
N LEU A 77 -10.99 2.18 22.08
CA LEU A 77 -11.32 1.26 20.99
C LEU A 77 -11.82 2.05 19.80
N ILE A 78 -11.17 1.89 18.65
CA ILE A 78 -11.53 2.58 17.40
C ILE A 78 -11.56 1.60 16.24
N THR A 79 -12.56 1.72 15.37
CA THR A 79 -12.66 0.90 14.15
C THR A 79 -12.49 1.81 12.94
N PRO A 80 -11.35 1.76 12.23
CA PRO A 80 -11.14 2.56 11.03
C PRO A 80 -12.12 2.16 9.92
N ARG A 81 -12.58 3.15 9.15
CA ARG A 81 -13.39 2.91 7.96
C ARG A 81 -12.53 2.34 6.83
N VAL A 82 -13.12 1.39 6.11
CA VAL A 82 -12.52 0.81 4.89
C VAL A 82 -12.56 1.80 3.73
N ASP A 83 -13.63 2.60 3.65
CA ASP A 83 -13.83 3.62 2.63
C ASP A 83 -14.22 4.94 3.31
N PRO A 84 -13.24 5.79 3.66
CA PRO A 84 -13.51 7.05 4.32
C PRO A 84 -13.99 8.12 3.33
N PRO A 85 -14.84 9.06 3.77
CA PRO A 85 -15.16 10.27 3.00
C PRO A 85 -13.90 11.05 2.62
N GLU A 86 -13.93 11.71 1.45
CA GLU A 86 -12.84 12.55 0.98
C GLU A 86 -12.40 13.56 2.06
N GLY A 87 -11.08 13.65 2.26
CA GLY A 87 -10.46 14.58 3.22
C GLY A 87 -10.48 14.14 4.69
N GLN A 88 -11.14 13.05 5.07
CA GLN A 88 -11.20 12.62 6.49
C GLN A 88 -10.21 11.48 6.84
N GLY A 89 -9.88 10.61 5.90
CA GLY A 89 -9.11 9.39 6.18
C GLY A 89 -9.89 8.37 7.04
N ALA A 90 -9.31 7.18 7.20
CA ALA A 90 -10.00 6.00 7.74
C ALA A 90 -10.58 6.21 9.15
N THR A 91 -9.85 6.88 10.04
CA THR A 91 -10.29 7.18 11.42
C THR A 91 -10.89 8.57 11.58
N GLY A 92 -10.73 9.48 10.60
CA GLY A 92 -11.23 10.86 10.68
C GLY A 92 -10.36 11.82 11.48
N ILE A 93 -9.11 11.48 11.78
CA ILE A 93 -8.19 12.34 12.53
C ILE A 93 -7.23 13.08 11.61
N ARG A 94 -6.87 14.29 12.02
CA ARG A 94 -5.66 14.96 11.53
C ARG A 94 -4.60 14.83 12.60
N ILE A 95 -3.41 14.43 12.20
CA ILE A 95 -2.27 14.24 13.10
C ILE A 95 -1.18 15.26 12.81
N GLU A 96 -0.45 15.63 13.86
CA GLU A 96 0.76 16.42 13.79
C GLU A 96 1.86 15.67 14.54
N LEU A 97 3.10 15.80 14.08
CA LEU A 97 4.25 15.24 14.76
C LEU A 97 4.87 16.32 15.64
N ALA A 98 4.68 16.21 16.94
CA ALA A 98 5.31 17.08 17.92
C ALA A 98 6.68 16.53 18.33
N ASP A 99 7.58 17.44 18.73
CA ASP A 99 8.95 17.12 19.14
C ASP A 99 9.70 16.29 18.08
N ALA A 100 9.45 16.57 16.79
CA ALA A 100 10.01 15.81 15.70
C ALA A 100 11.55 15.83 15.73
N VAL A 101 12.15 14.66 15.86
CA VAL A 101 13.59 14.45 15.77
C VAL A 101 13.90 13.65 14.51
N THR A 102 14.79 14.20 13.69
CA THR A 102 15.34 13.45 12.56
C THR A 102 16.52 12.63 13.03
N THR A 103 16.35 11.32 13.06
CA THR A 103 17.42 10.36 13.39
C THR A 103 17.89 9.66 12.12
N LYS A 104 19.19 9.38 12.04
CA LYS A 104 19.72 8.50 10.99
C LYS A 104 19.65 7.05 11.46
N GLU A 105 18.80 6.29 10.79
CA GLU A 105 18.62 4.88 11.06
C GLU A 105 19.36 4.04 10.01
N PHE A 106 19.99 2.97 10.49
CA PHE A 106 20.55 1.92 9.65
C PHE A 106 20.59 0.62 10.44
N HIS A 107 20.41 -0.50 9.76
CA HIS A 107 20.37 -1.80 10.39
C HIS A 107 21.48 -2.71 9.87
N PRO A 108 22.09 -3.54 10.74
CA PRO A 108 23.02 -4.56 10.29
C PRO A 108 22.36 -5.54 9.28
N PRO A 109 23.16 -6.22 8.43
CA PRO A 109 22.63 -7.04 7.35
C PRO A 109 21.57 -8.07 7.78
N TRP A 110 21.76 -8.70 8.95
CA TRP A 110 20.86 -9.73 9.45
C TRP A 110 19.51 -9.19 9.88
N THR A 111 19.48 -8.07 10.60
CA THR A 111 18.22 -7.38 10.96
C THR A 111 17.56 -6.78 9.74
N ALA A 112 18.34 -6.20 8.81
CA ALA A 112 17.82 -5.63 7.57
C ALA A 112 17.18 -6.68 6.64
N LEU A 113 17.67 -7.92 6.66
CA LEU A 113 17.05 -9.05 5.97
C LEU A 113 15.70 -9.40 6.60
N ALA A 114 15.65 -9.56 7.93
CA ALA A 114 14.41 -9.83 8.64
C ALA A 114 13.35 -8.73 8.38
N LEU A 115 13.74 -7.46 8.52
CA LEU A 115 12.89 -6.29 8.20
C LEU A 115 12.45 -6.28 6.73
N GLY A 116 13.32 -6.72 5.82
CA GLY A 116 12.98 -6.88 4.41
C GLY A 116 11.87 -7.89 4.19
N VAL A 117 11.92 -9.03 4.87
CA VAL A 117 10.90 -10.09 4.79
C VAL A 117 9.59 -9.61 5.38
N THR A 118 9.60 -9.00 6.57
CA THR A 118 8.38 -8.48 7.20
C THR A 118 7.73 -7.38 6.36
N SER A 119 8.51 -6.43 5.86
CA SER A 119 8.02 -5.36 4.97
C SER A 119 7.40 -5.91 3.67
N THR A 120 8.00 -6.96 3.10
CA THR A 120 7.44 -7.62 1.91
C THR A 120 6.11 -8.30 2.25
N TRP A 121 6.03 -8.95 3.41
CA TRP A 121 4.80 -9.58 3.89
C TRP A 121 3.67 -8.57 4.13
N ASP A 122 3.98 -7.46 4.78
CA ASP A 122 3.03 -6.37 5.03
C ASP A 122 2.48 -5.82 3.71
N MET A 123 3.35 -5.63 2.72
CA MET A 123 2.94 -5.17 1.39
C MET A 123 2.03 -6.18 0.67
N LEU A 124 2.28 -7.49 0.82
CA LEU A 124 1.38 -8.52 0.29
C LEU A 124 0.00 -8.49 0.95
N VAL A 125 -0.07 -8.25 2.25
CA VAL A 125 -1.36 -8.14 2.96
C VAL A 125 -2.14 -6.92 2.51
N LEU A 126 -1.48 -5.76 2.38
CA LEU A 126 -2.12 -4.53 1.88
C LEU A 126 -2.68 -4.74 0.47
N ILE A 127 -1.92 -5.36 -0.42
CA ILE A 127 -2.37 -5.65 -1.80
C ILE A 127 -3.55 -6.63 -1.80
N LYS A 128 -3.52 -7.66 -0.96
CA LYS A 128 -4.66 -8.57 -0.78
C LYS A 128 -5.92 -7.81 -0.34
N GLN A 129 -5.79 -6.87 0.60
CA GLN A 129 -6.90 -6.05 1.08
C GLN A 129 -7.46 -5.13 -0.02
N GLU A 130 -6.60 -4.49 -0.82
CA GLU A 130 -7.01 -3.71 -2.00
C GLU A 130 -7.78 -4.56 -3.02
N ILE A 131 -7.24 -5.72 -3.40
CA ILE A 131 -7.90 -6.63 -4.35
C ILE A 131 -9.25 -7.10 -3.79
N SER A 132 -9.31 -7.43 -2.50
CA SER A 132 -10.56 -7.82 -1.84
C SER A 132 -11.61 -6.70 -1.92
N ARG A 133 -11.19 -5.45 -1.73
CA ARG A 133 -12.08 -4.28 -1.84
C ARG A 133 -12.64 -4.13 -3.25
N TRP A 134 -11.79 -4.25 -4.29
CA TRP A 134 -12.22 -4.19 -5.69
C TRP A 134 -13.24 -5.28 -6.01
N ILE A 135 -13.03 -6.51 -5.53
CA ILE A 135 -13.96 -7.63 -5.76
C ILE A 135 -15.28 -7.40 -5.01
N SER A 136 -15.24 -6.83 -3.80
CA SER A 136 -16.45 -6.52 -3.02
C SER A 136 -17.21 -5.27 -3.48
N GLY A 137 -16.65 -4.50 -4.42
CA GLY A 137 -17.26 -3.27 -4.95
C GLY A 137 -17.23 -2.07 -4.00
N THR A 138 -16.46 -2.14 -2.91
CA THR A 138 -16.32 -1.04 -1.95
C THR A 138 -15.22 -0.04 -2.34
N ALA A 139 -14.49 -0.30 -3.42
CA ALA A 139 -13.48 0.61 -3.96
C ALA A 139 -13.43 0.46 -5.48
N ASN A 140 -13.24 1.59 -6.18
CA ASN A 140 -13.02 1.58 -7.63
C ASN A 140 -11.53 1.35 -7.90
N PRO A 141 -11.16 0.39 -8.78
CA PRO A 141 -9.77 0.19 -9.13
C PRO A 141 -9.26 1.38 -9.95
N GLU A 142 -8.31 2.12 -9.38
CA GLU A 142 -7.59 3.16 -10.10
C GLU A 142 -6.39 2.55 -10.81
N PHE A 143 -6.51 2.38 -12.12
CA PHE A 143 -5.41 1.91 -12.95
C PHE A 143 -4.58 3.10 -13.44
N SER A 144 -3.37 3.27 -12.90
CA SER A 144 -2.38 4.17 -13.51
C SER A 144 -1.80 3.52 -14.76
N GLY A 145 -1.87 4.20 -15.90
CA GLY A 145 -1.26 3.72 -17.13
C GLY A 145 0.27 3.88 -17.13
N PRO A 146 0.94 3.38 -18.19
CA PRO A 146 2.38 3.51 -18.36
C PRO A 146 2.89 4.96 -18.27
N ILE A 147 2.06 5.92 -18.69
CA ILE A 147 2.38 7.35 -18.65
C ILE A 147 2.35 7.88 -17.22
N GLY A 148 1.31 7.55 -16.44
CA GLY A 148 1.25 7.90 -15.02
C GLY A 148 2.42 7.31 -14.23
N ILE A 149 2.78 6.05 -14.51
CA ILE A 149 3.95 5.40 -13.89
C ILE A 149 5.25 6.13 -14.26
N ALA A 150 5.44 6.53 -15.51
CA ALA A 150 6.63 7.27 -15.94
C ALA A 150 6.76 8.64 -15.25
N GLN A 151 5.63 9.29 -14.94
CA GLN A 151 5.62 10.58 -14.26
C GLN A 151 5.95 10.46 -12.77
N ILE A 152 5.32 9.51 -12.06
CA ILE A 152 5.65 9.17 -10.66
C ILE A 152 7.13 8.75 -10.56
N THR A 153 7.61 8.02 -11.57
CA THR A 153 9.02 7.65 -11.70
C THR A 153 9.93 8.89 -11.77
N GLY A 154 9.56 9.87 -12.59
CA GLY A 154 10.28 11.14 -12.69
C GLY A 154 10.31 11.92 -11.38
N GLU A 155 9.20 11.98 -10.66
CA GLU A 155 9.09 12.68 -9.39
C GLU A 155 9.94 12.04 -8.29
N ILE A 156 9.84 10.72 -8.12
CA ILE A 156 10.61 9.96 -7.11
C ILE A 156 12.12 10.05 -7.38
N THR A 157 12.54 10.03 -8.64
CA THR A 157 13.96 10.03 -9.00
C THR A 157 14.60 11.42 -8.94
N THR A 158 13.85 12.47 -9.27
CA THR A 158 14.33 13.85 -9.20
C THR A 158 14.42 14.36 -7.76
N GLN A 159 13.49 13.97 -6.88
CA GLN A 159 13.49 14.38 -5.47
C GLN A 159 14.34 13.46 -4.58
N GLY A 160 14.39 12.16 -4.87
CA GLY A 160 14.98 11.15 -3.97
C GLY A 160 16.43 10.73 -4.27
N GLY A 161 17.04 11.20 -5.37
CA GLY A 161 18.40 10.83 -5.76
C GLY A 161 18.61 9.31 -5.86
N ALA A 162 19.80 8.80 -5.49
CA ALA A 162 20.12 7.37 -5.55
C ALA A 162 19.19 6.48 -4.69
N ARG A 163 18.68 7.01 -3.57
CA ARG A 163 17.71 6.32 -2.72
C ARG A 163 16.35 6.22 -3.41
N GLY A 164 15.90 7.28 -4.07
CA GLY A 164 14.68 7.28 -4.88
C GLY A 164 14.73 6.21 -5.97
N TRP A 165 15.86 6.07 -6.66
CA TRP A 165 16.08 4.98 -7.64
C TRP A 165 15.97 3.59 -7.02
N LEU A 166 16.58 3.37 -5.85
CA LEU A 166 16.47 2.09 -5.14
C LEU A 166 15.03 1.79 -4.71
N MET A 167 14.33 2.79 -4.15
CA MET A 167 12.93 2.65 -3.72
C MET A 167 12.02 2.32 -4.90
N LEU A 168 12.20 3.00 -6.03
CA LEU A 168 11.47 2.74 -7.25
C LEU A 168 11.76 1.34 -7.81
N SER A 169 13.04 0.93 -7.81
CA SER A 169 13.42 -0.41 -8.25
C SER A 169 12.78 -1.49 -7.38
N ILE A 170 12.70 -1.28 -6.07
CA ILE A 170 12.01 -2.17 -5.13
C ILE A 170 10.51 -2.21 -5.45
N LEU A 171 9.87 -1.06 -5.61
CA LEU A 171 8.44 -0.96 -5.92
C LEU A 171 8.08 -1.69 -7.21
N ILE A 172 8.81 -1.44 -8.30
CA ILE A 172 8.60 -2.11 -9.58
C ILE A 172 8.88 -3.61 -9.47
N SER A 173 9.93 -4.02 -8.76
CA SER A 173 10.28 -5.44 -8.60
C SER A 173 9.18 -6.21 -7.85
N ILE A 174 8.63 -5.63 -6.77
CA ILE A 174 7.53 -6.24 -6.02
C ILE A 174 6.27 -6.30 -6.89
N ASN A 175 5.93 -5.23 -7.61
CA ASN A 175 4.78 -5.21 -8.50
C ASN A 175 4.90 -6.25 -9.62
N LEU A 176 6.07 -6.38 -10.25
CA LEU A 176 6.32 -7.42 -11.26
C LEU A 176 6.23 -8.83 -10.66
N ALA A 177 6.79 -9.04 -9.47
CA ALA A 177 6.71 -10.34 -8.79
C ALA A 177 5.25 -10.73 -8.50
N ILE A 178 4.44 -9.79 -8.01
CA ILE A 178 3.02 -10.01 -7.72
C ILE A 178 2.23 -10.28 -9.00
N LEU A 179 2.38 -9.42 -10.03
CA LEU A 179 1.73 -9.62 -11.33
C LEU A 179 2.11 -10.97 -11.94
N ASN A 180 3.37 -11.38 -11.83
CA ASN A 180 3.84 -12.68 -12.32
C ASN A 180 3.29 -13.87 -11.54
N ILE A 181 2.80 -13.69 -10.31
CA ILE A 181 2.13 -14.76 -9.54
C ILE A 181 0.65 -14.88 -9.92
N LEU A 182 0.02 -13.78 -10.37
CA LEU A 182 -1.39 -13.79 -10.73
C LEU A 182 -1.67 -14.75 -11.91
N PRO A 183 -2.83 -15.41 -11.94
CA PRO A 183 -3.22 -16.36 -12.98
C PRO A 183 -3.63 -15.65 -14.29
N ILE A 184 -2.80 -14.72 -14.76
CA ILE A 184 -3.01 -13.94 -15.98
C ILE A 184 -2.30 -14.68 -17.13
N PRO A 185 -3.00 -15.03 -18.22
CA PRO A 185 -2.34 -15.63 -19.37
C PRO A 185 -1.31 -14.67 -19.96
N MET A 186 -0.21 -15.21 -20.50
CA MET A 186 1.04 -14.54 -20.90
C MET A 186 2.10 -14.42 -19.78
N LEU A 187 1.73 -14.38 -18.50
CA LEU A 187 2.67 -14.31 -17.39
C LEU A 187 2.98 -15.70 -16.80
N ASP A 188 4.02 -15.76 -15.95
CA ASP A 188 4.48 -16.99 -15.28
C ASP A 188 3.35 -17.66 -14.46
N GLY A 189 2.50 -16.88 -13.81
CA GLY A 189 1.36 -17.34 -13.03
C GLY A 189 0.27 -18.00 -13.87
N GLY A 190 0.15 -17.65 -15.16
CA GLY A 190 -0.70 -18.35 -16.11
C GLY A 190 -0.25 -19.81 -16.31
N ARG A 191 1.06 -20.03 -16.45
CA ARG A 191 1.64 -21.38 -16.52
C ARG A 191 1.43 -22.13 -15.20
N LEU A 192 1.63 -21.46 -14.06
CA LEU A 192 1.38 -22.05 -12.75
C LEU A 192 -0.09 -22.50 -12.60
N LEU A 193 -1.05 -21.69 -13.06
CA LEU A 193 -2.46 -22.06 -13.09
C LEU A 193 -2.70 -23.34 -13.90
N PHE A 194 -2.10 -23.45 -15.10
CA PHE A 194 -2.22 -24.65 -15.92
C PHE A 194 -1.65 -25.88 -15.21
N VAL A 195 -0.50 -25.76 -14.55
CA VAL A 195 0.08 -26.84 -13.74
C VAL A 195 -0.85 -27.25 -12.60
N ILE A 196 -1.47 -26.29 -11.90
CA ILE A 196 -2.46 -26.56 -10.85
C ILE A 196 -3.67 -27.30 -11.42
N ILE A 197 -4.20 -26.86 -12.58
CA ILE A 197 -5.33 -27.52 -13.25
C ILE A 197 -4.95 -28.94 -13.68
N GLU A 198 -3.77 -29.15 -14.24
CA GLU A 198 -3.27 -30.47 -14.62
C GLU A 198 -3.15 -31.40 -13.41
N TRP A 199 -2.65 -30.88 -12.27
CA TRP A 199 -2.56 -31.61 -11.02
C TRP A 199 -3.94 -32.03 -10.51
N VAL A 200 -4.91 -31.10 -10.46
CA VAL A 200 -6.31 -31.40 -10.09
C VAL A 200 -6.95 -32.41 -11.05
N ARG A 201 -6.61 -32.37 -12.34
CA ARG A 201 -7.09 -33.32 -13.35
C ARG A 201 -6.31 -34.65 -13.36
N ARG A 202 -5.58 -34.97 -12.29
CA ARG A 202 -4.79 -36.19 -12.10
C ARG A 202 -3.68 -36.37 -13.15
N GLY A 203 -3.00 -35.28 -13.50
CA GLY A 203 -1.85 -35.29 -14.42
C GLY A 203 -2.23 -35.30 -15.90
N LYS A 204 -3.51 -35.09 -16.25
CA LYS A 204 -3.92 -34.94 -17.66
C LYS A 204 -3.43 -33.61 -18.22
N ARG A 205 -2.31 -33.67 -18.94
CA ARG A 205 -1.69 -32.51 -19.59
C ARG A 205 -2.67 -31.79 -20.51
N ILE A 206 -2.64 -30.47 -20.46
CA ILE A 206 -3.36 -29.61 -21.39
C ILE A 206 -2.54 -29.57 -22.70
N PRO A 207 -3.18 -29.72 -23.87
CA PRO A 207 -2.47 -29.61 -25.13
C PRO A 207 -1.77 -28.25 -25.27
N ALA A 208 -0.50 -28.26 -25.67
CA ALA A 208 0.31 -27.04 -25.82
C ALA A 208 -0.34 -26.01 -26.76
N GLU A 209 -1.10 -26.46 -27.76
CA GLU A 209 -1.87 -25.59 -28.66
C GLU A 209 -2.95 -24.79 -27.93
N LYS A 210 -3.65 -25.42 -26.97
CA LYS A 210 -4.72 -24.76 -26.19
C LYS A 210 -4.14 -23.78 -25.19
N GLU A 211 -3.05 -24.16 -24.54
CA GLU A 211 -2.30 -23.26 -23.67
C GLU A 211 -1.76 -22.06 -24.45
N GLY A 212 -1.10 -22.29 -25.59
CA GLY A 212 -0.59 -21.24 -26.45
C GLY A 212 -1.69 -20.28 -26.93
N LEU A 213 -2.86 -20.80 -27.29
CA LEU A 213 -4.01 -19.96 -27.66
C LEU A 213 -4.46 -19.07 -26.51
N VAL A 214 -4.56 -19.61 -25.29
CA VAL A 214 -4.94 -18.83 -24.10
C VAL A 214 -3.89 -17.75 -23.79
N HIS A 215 -2.60 -18.06 -23.91
CA HIS A 215 -1.52 -17.08 -23.76
C HIS A 215 -1.60 -15.96 -24.81
N ILE A 216 -1.84 -16.28 -26.08
CA ILE A 216 -1.97 -15.28 -27.16
C ILE A 216 -3.19 -14.38 -26.94
N ILE A 217 -4.33 -14.96 -26.59
CA ILE A 217 -5.56 -14.20 -26.29
C ILE A 217 -5.32 -13.27 -25.09
N GLY A 218 -4.72 -13.78 -24.01
CA GLY A 218 -4.41 -12.96 -22.84
C GLY A 218 -3.40 -11.86 -23.16
N PHE A 219 -2.38 -12.14 -23.99
CA PHE A 219 -1.45 -11.12 -24.44
C PHE A 219 -2.14 -10.03 -25.27
N ALA A 220 -3.00 -10.39 -26.23
CA ALA A 220 -3.75 -9.44 -27.01
C ALA A 220 -4.69 -8.58 -26.14
N ALA A 221 -5.36 -9.20 -25.15
CA ALA A 221 -6.20 -8.50 -24.18
C ALA A 221 -5.38 -7.54 -23.30
N LEU A 222 -4.21 -7.97 -22.83
CA LEU A 222 -3.30 -7.15 -22.02
C LEU A 222 -2.81 -5.93 -22.82
N ILE A 223 -2.35 -6.12 -24.05
CA ILE A 223 -1.94 -5.02 -24.93
C ILE A 223 -3.11 -4.08 -25.20
N GLY A 224 -4.32 -4.62 -25.44
CA GLY A 224 -5.54 -3.82 -25.59
C GLY A 224 -5.83 -2.97 -24.35
N LEU A 225 -5.72 -3.55 -23.15
CA LEU A 225 -5.89 -2.84 -21.88
C LEU A 225 -4.84 -1.73 -21.71
N VAL A 226 -3.57 -2.02 -21.98
CA VAL A 226 -2.47 -1.05 -21.89
C VAL A 226 -2.73 0.14 -22.82
N ILE A 227 -3.17 -0.11 -24.06
CA ILE A 227 -3.53 0.95 -25.02
C ILE A 227 -4.71 1.77 -24.50
N LEU A 228 -5.76 1.13 -24.00
CA LEU A 228 -6.96 1.81 -23.48
C LEU A 228 -6.62 2.72 -22.31
N VAL A 229 -5.91 2.21 -21.31
CA VAL A 229 -5.51 2.99 -20.13
C VAL A 229 -4.55 4.12 -20.53
N SER A 230 -3.60 3.87 -21.44
CA SER A 230 -2.70 4.90 -21.96
C SER A 230 -3.46 6.02 -22.69
N ALA A 231 -4.47 5.67 -23.50
CA ALA A 231 -5.30 6.65 -24.19
C ALA A 231 -6.10 7.51 -23.20
N ASN A 232 -6.61 6.90 -22.12
CA ASN A 232 -7.29 7.63 -21.05
C ASN A 232 -6.33 8.58 -20.31
N ASP A 233 -5.12 8.12 -19.99
CA ASP A 233 -4.08 8.95 -19.37
C ASP A 233 -3.72 10.17 -20.23
N ILE A 234 -3.53 9.98 -21.55
CA ILE A 234 -3.26 11.08 -22.49
C ILE A 234 -4.42 12.07 -22.52
N ASN A 235 -5.65 11.58 -22.59
CA ASN A 235 -6.83 12.44 -22.63
C ASN A 235 -6.96 13.27 -21.34
N ARG A 236 -6.68 12.66 -20.19
CA ARG A 236 -6.65 13.34 -18.88
C ARG A 236 -5.57 14.43 -18.82
N LEU A 237 -4.36 14.15 -19.33
CA LEU A 237 -3.27 15.13 -19.44
C LEU A 237 -3.64 16.33 -20.32
N LEU A 238 -4.26 16.09 -21.48
CA LEU A 238 -4.65 17.14 -22.42
C LEU A 238 -5.78 18.04 -21.89
N GLN A 239 -6.64 17.50 -21.03
CA GLN A 239 -7.72 18.25 -20.39
C GLN A 239 -7.28 19.02 -19.13
N GLY A 240 -5.99 18.93 -18.75
CA GLY A 240 -5.45 19.60 -17.56
C GLY A 240 -5.87 18.97 -16.24
N GLY A 241 -6.39 17.73 -16.25
CA GLY A 241 -6.74 17.00 -15.04
C GLY A 241 -5.49 16.52 -14.29
N SER A 242 -5.44 16.74 -12.98
CA SER A 242 -4.43 16.15 -12.10
C SER A 242 -4.48 14.62 -12.20
N LEU A 243 -3.35 13.97 -12.46
CA LEU A 243 -3.27 12.50 -12.53
C LEU A 243 -3.34 11.83 -11.13
N LEU A 244 -3.25 12.61 -10.06
CA LEU A 244 -3.12 12.12 -8.69
C LEU A 244 -4.40 12.28 -7.84
N GLY A 245 -5.53 12.62 -8.46
CA GLY A 245 -6.77 12.84 -7.70
C GLY A 245 -6.61 14.03 -6.74
N GLY A 246 -6.72 15.23 -7.29
CA GLY A 246 -6.79 16.49 -6.56
C GLY A 246 -7.62 17.48 -7.34
#